data_AF-A0A955APY3-F1
#
_entry.id   AF-A0A955APY3-F1
#
_cell.length_a   1.000
_cell.length_b   1.000
_cell.length_c   1.000
_cell.angle_alpha   90.00
_cell.angle_beta   90.00
_cell.angle_gamma   90.00
#
_symmetry.space_group_name_H-M   'P 1'
#
loop_
_entity.id
_entity.type
_entity.pdbx_description
1 polymer ?
#
loop_
_entity_poly.entity_id
_entity_poly.type
_entity_poly.pdbx_seq_one_letter_code
_entity_poly.pdbx_strand_id
1 'polypeptide(L)'
;MLAEHDTNRILHAELPAARREPRYSVTRPNATAVTLVSSNASGVDHIAHGTLADISRTGLRSALPNNIPVGTHVRLQLSVPEAYLDLICEGVIRWAQPRDHDSWWIGCFLDQKLEDSVIEALAQADVINRRSDERFAIRVAAEAKGELSGELVSVKLVNYSGGGLCIETDDPSLNANGRLLLIFNRDQDNETRVTLRSVWSEQGNGVIRIGCSYLSNNGFERVRSVVEPDRQDDPNPMAQFARAKRGFSTIIVYAVVMLATLQLVDFCSFAFPNQYQVVRRTVTTVTRPVQQTVGKPLSDGLKKCLKFVRPAATDNDADAMDRDAV
;
A
#
# COMPACT_ATOMS: atom_id res chain seq x y z
N MET A 1 28.70 1.12 -47.38
CA MET A 1 28.99 1.98 -46.21
C MET A 1 27.78 2.89 -45.99
N LEU A 2 26.81 2.41 -45.22
CA LEU A 2 25.71 3.23 -44.69
C LEU A 2 25.70 2.94 -43.20
N ALA A 3 26.06 3.94 -42.40
CA ALA A 3 26.03 3.86 -40.95
C ALA A 3 24.59 4.19 -40.52
N GLU A 4 23.84 3.16 -40.11
CA GLU A 4 22.56 3.34 -39.43
C GLU A 4 22.83 3.87 -38.01
N HIS A 5 22.39 5.11 -37.80
CA HIS A 5 22.40 5.78 -36.52
C HIS A 5 21.33 5.17 -35.60
N ASP A 6 21.80 4.34 -34.67
CA ASP A 6 20.99 3.77 -33.59
C ASP A 6 20.83 4.82 -32.47
N THR A 7 19.85 5.73 -32.63
CA THR A 7 19.62 6.87 -31.72
C THR A 7 18.32 6.80 -30.93
N ASN A 8 17.78 5.60 -30.66
CA ASN A 8 16.53 5.47 -29.89
C ASN A 8 16.61 4.45 -28.75
N ARG A 9 17.58 4.66 -27.85
CA ARG A 9 17.60 4.02 -26.53
C ARG A 9 17.50 5.08 -25.44
N ILE A 10 16.36 5.76 -25.39
CA ILE A 10 15.96 6.54 -24.21
C ILE A 10 15.75 5.53 -23.09
N LEU A 11 16.77 5.40 -22.25
CA LEU A 11 16.69 4.76 -20.95
C LEU A 11 15.60 5.49 -20.17
N HIS A 12 14.41 4.88 -20.06
CA HIS A 12 13.49 5.15 -18.97
C HIS A 12 14.21 4.72 -17.68
N ALA A 13 15.09 5.58 -17.18
CA ALA A 13 15.52 5.50 -15.80
C ALA A 13 14.24 5.55 -14.98
N GLU A 14 13.85 4.43 -14.39
CA GLU A 14 12.80 4.38 -13.39
C GLU A 14 13.22 5.35 -12.29
N LEU A 15 12.70 6.57 -12.35
CA LEU A 15 12.90 7.56 -11.31
C LEU A 15 12.48 6.86 -10.00
N PRO A 16 13.36 6.83 -8.98
CA PRO A 16 13.05 6.16 -7.73
C PRO A 16 11.70 6.65 -7.26
N ALA A 17 10.77 5.71 -7.01
CA ALA A 17 9.38 6.01 -6.70
C ALA A 17 9.33 7.09 -5.61
N ALA A 18 9.09 8.33 -6.02
CA ALA A 18 9.16 9.46 -5.13
C ALA A 18 8.20 9.19 -3.96
N ARG A 19 8.70 9.35 -2.74
CA ARG A 19 7.91 9.12 -1.53
C ARG A 19 6.66 9.98 -1.63
N ARG A 20 5.50 9.34 -1.82
CA ARG A 20 4.22 10.05 -1.94
C ARG A 20 4.00 10.85 -0.67
N GLU A 21 3.66 12.13 -0.82
CA GLU A 21 3.31 12.97 0.32
C GLU A 21 2.12 12.35 1.09
N PRO A 22 2.11 12.44 2.43
CA PRO A 22 0.97 11.98 3.21
C PRO A 22 -0.34 12.61 2.72
N ARG A 23 -1.38 11.79 2.55
CA ARG A 23 -2.76 12.25 2.31
C ARG A 23 -3.58 12.01 3.57
N TYR A 24 -4.43 12.98 3.89
CA TYR A 24 -5.29 13.00 5.06
C TYR A 24 -6.74 12.93 4.62
N SER A 25 -7.45 11.90 5.06
CA SER A 25 -8.87 11.73 4.77
C SER A 25 -9.69 12.74 5.56
N VAL A 26 -10.73 13.30 4.94
CA VAL A 26 -11.71 14.16 5.61
C VAL A 26 -12.63 13.30 6.46
N THR A 27 -12.75 13.64 7.75
CA THR A 27 -13.63 12.96 8.72
C THR A 27 -15.06 13.48 8.64
N ARG A 28 -15.23 14.78 8.34
CA ARG A 28 -16.51 15.47 8.28
C ARG A 28 -16.70 16.15 6.90
N PRO A 29 -17.11 15.41 5.86
CA PRO A 29 -17.24 15.97 4.51
C PRO A 29 -18.15 17.19 4.44
N ASN A 30 -19.22 17.20 5.24
CA ASN A 30 -20.20 18.30 5.30
C ASN A 30 -19.67 19.56 5.98
N ALA A 31 -18.54 19.49 6.69
CA ALA A 31 -17.85 20.65 7.26
C ALA A 31 -16.99 21.40 6.22
N THR A 32 -16.92 20.88 5.00
CA THR A 32 -16.07 21.42 3.94
C THR A 32 -16.92 21.81 2.74
N ALA A 33 -16.69 23.02 2.23
CA ALA A 33 -17.21 23.44 0.94
C ALA A 33 -16.03 23.69 -0.01
N VAL A 34 -16.06 23.03 -1.16
CA VAL A 34 -15.08 23.23 -2.24
C VAL A 34 -15.78 23.90 -3.40
N THR A 35 -15.26 25.05 -3.82
CA THR A 35 -15.66 25.71 -5.07
C THR A 35 -14.49 25.66 -6.04
N LEU A 36 -14.73 25.10 -7.22
CA LEU A 36 -13.79 25.14 -8.35
C LEU A 36 -14.29 26.11 -9.39
N VAL A 37 -13.42 27.03 -9.80
CA VAL A 37 -13.63 27.93 -10.93
C VAL A 37 -12.64 27.54 -12.02
N SER A 38 -13.16 27.18 -13.19
CA SER A 38 -12.35 26.88 -14.37
C SER A 38 -12.74 27.83 -15.50
N SER A 39 -11.77 28.53 -16.07
CA SER A 39 -11.99 29.37 -17.25
C SER A 39 -11.78 28.52 -18.50
N ASN A 40 -12.77 28.51 -19.39
CA ASN A 40 -12.63 27.84 -20.69
C ASN A 40 -11.96 28.77 -21.73
N ALA A 41 -11.66 28.23 -22.92
CA ALA A 41 -11.07 29.03 -24.01
C ALA A 41 -11.94 30.20 -24.48
N SER A 42 -13.25 30.18 -24.18
CA SER A 42 -14.15 31.31 -24.48
C SER A 42 -14.18 32.37 -23.37
N GLY A 43 -13.37 32.23 -22.30
CA GLY A 43 -13.33 33.18 -21.18
C GLY A 43 -14.55 33.14 -20.28
N VAL A 44 -15.38 32.10 -20.38
CA VAL A 44 -16.55 31.90 -19.51
C VAL A 44 -16.11 31.00 -18.35
N ASP A 45 -16.30 31.51 -17.14
CA ASP A 45 -16.01 30.77 -15.93
C ASP A 45 -17.09 29.73 -15.65
N HIS A 46 -16.65 28.49 -15.49
CA HIS A 46 -17.48 27.38 -15.01
C HIS A 46 -17.22 27.18 -13.53
N ILE A 47 -18.28 27.28 -12.74
CA ILE A 47 -18.24 27.13 -11.29
C ILE A 47 -18.84 25.78 -10.90
N ALA A 48 -18.10 25.00 -10.12
CA ALA A 48 -18.57 23.73 -9.56
C ALA A 48 -18.43 23.76 -8.03
N HIS A 49 -19.48 23.34 -7.33
CA HIS A 49 -19.50 23.24 -5.88
C HIS A 49 -19.50 21.78 -5.44
N GLY A 50 -18.80 21.46 -4.35
CA GLY A 50 -18.69 20.12 -3.84
C GLY A 50 -18.08 20.03 -2.45
N THR A 51 -17.61 18.83 -2.10
CA THR A 51 -17.05 18.53 -0.78
C THR A 51 -15.64 17.96 -0.90
N LEU A 52 -14.82 18.22 0.10
CA LEU A 52 -13.46 17.67 0.20
C LEU A 52 -13.53 16.23 0.71
N ALA A 53 -12.79 15.32 0.09
CA ALA A 53 -12.69 13.92 0.51
C ALA A 53 -11.34 13.59 1.12
N ASP A 54 -10.25 14.11 0.56
CA ASP A 54 -8.94 14.08 1.19
C ASP A 54 -8.05 15.23 0.70
N ILE A 55 -7.00 15.50 1.47
CA ILE A 55 -6.07 16.59 1.22
C ILE A 55 -4.64 16.16 1.56
N SER A 56 -3.69 16.74 0.85
CA SER A 56 -2.25 16.66 1.09
C SER A 56 -1.66 18.04 0.82
N ARG A 57 -0.36 18.22 1.07
CA ARG A 57 0.28 19.50 0.81
C ARG A 57 0.29 19.87 -0.67
N THR A 58 0.38 18.90 -1.57
CA THR A 58 0.46 19.14 -3.03
C THR A 58 -0.84 18.89 -3.78
N GLY A 59 -1.92 18.50 -3.12
CA GLY A 59 -3.11 18.09 -3.84
C GLY A 59 -4.28 17.73 -2.96
N LEU A 60 -5.46 17.71 -3.57
CA LEU A 60 -6.72 17.39 -2.91
C LEU A 60 -7.58 16.53 -3.82
N ARG A 61 -8.55 15.85 -3.20
CA ARG A 61 -9.60 15.12 -3.88
C ARG A 61 -10.95 15.65 -3.42
N SER A 62 -11.81 16.01 -4.36
CA SER A 62 -13.15 16.50 -4.09
C SER A 62 -14.21 15.66 -4.81
N ALA A 63 -15.42 15.63 -4.23
CA ALA A 63 -16.62 15.13 -4.91
C ALA A 63 -17.37 16.33 -5.51
N LEU A 64 -17.64 16.28 -6.82
CA LEU A 64 -18.32 17.35 -7.56
C LEU A 64 -19.46 16.77 -8.41
N PRO A 65 -20.54 17.52 -8.67
CA PRO A 65 -21.64 17.03 -9.50
C PRO A 65 -21.25 16.86 -10.97
N ASN A 66 -20.29 17.66 -11.43
CA ASN A 66 -19.89 17.71 -12.84
C ASN A 66 -18.45 17.22 -13.03
N ASN A 67 -18.20 16.58 -14.16
CA ASN A 67 -16.85 16.27 -14.61
C ASN A 67 -16.09 17.55 -14.99
N ILE A 68 -14.83 17.65 -14.60
CA ILE A 68 -13.91 18.69 -15.06
C ILE A 68 -12.79 18.01 -15.86
N PRO A 69 -12.52 18.42 -17.12
CA PRO A 69 -11.50 17.77 -17.95
C PRO A 69 -10.12 17.75 -17.30
N VAL A 70 -9.41 16.64 -17.44
CA VAL A 70 -8.01 16.50 -17.01
C VAL A 70 -7.13 17.49 -17.77
N GLY A 71 -6.19 18.12 -17.08
CA GLY A 71 -5.33 19.19 -17.60
C GLY A 71 -5.93 20.59 -17.46
N THR A 72 -7.20 20.72 -17.07
CA THR A 72 -7.82 22.02 -16.80
C THR A 72 -7.17 22.69 -15.60
N HIS A 73 -6.75 23.95 -15.77
CA HIS A 73 -6.31 24.80 -14.68
C HIS A 73 -7.53 25.36 -13.95
N VAL A 74 -7.51 25.32 -12.63
CA VAL A 74 -8.62 25.72 -11.78
C VAL A 74 -8.15 26.65 -10.67
N ARG A 75 -8.99 27.61 -10.31
CA ARG A 75 -8.92 28.27 -9.01
C ARG A 75 -9.85 27.52 -8.05
N LEU A 76 -9.28 27.04 -6.96
CA LEU A 76 -10.00 26.35 -5.90
C LEU A 76 -10.17 27.28 -4.70
N GLN A 77 -11.38 27.31 -4.15
CA GLN A 77 -11.68 27.86 -2.84
C GLN A 77 -12.13 26.72 -1.93
N LEU A 78 -11.45 26.53 -0.80
CA LEU A 78 -11.83 25.62 0.27
C LEU A 78 -12.27 26.44 1.47
N SER A 79 -13.56 26.37 1.80
CA SER A 79 -14.14 27.01 2.97
C SER A 79 -14.44 25.97 4.05
N VAL A 80 -13.89 26.20 5.24
CA VAL A 80 -14.06 25.37 6.44
C VAL A 80 -14.32 26.30 7.63
N PRO A 81 -15.60 26.67 7.87
CA PRO A 81 -15.95 27.68 8.87
C PRO A 81 -15.47 27.36 10.28
N GLU A 82 -15.51 26.09 10.67
CA GLU A 82 -15.13 25.61 12.00
C GLU A 82 -13.63 25.72 12.28
N ALA A 83 -12.82 25.75 11.21
CA ALA A 83 -11.38 25.98 11.29
C ALA A 83 -11.02 27.46 11.07
N TYR A 84 -12.02 28.35 10.91
CA TYR A 84 -11.85 29.74 10.46
C TYR A 84 -10.97 29.85 9.21
N LEU A 85 -11.12 28.87 8.30
CA LEU A 85 -10.26 28.73 7.13
C LEU A 85 -11.06 29.01 5.85
N ASP A 86 -10.60 29.99 5.09
CA ASP A 86 -11.01 30.22 3.71
C ASP A 86 -9.75 30.27 2.84
N LEU A 87 -9.44 29.14 2.22
CA LEU A 87 -8.22 28.93 1.46
C LEU A 87 -8.51 29.09 -0.03
N ILE A 88 -7.78 29.96 -0.70
CA ILE A 88 -7.79 30.08 -2.16
C ILE A 88 -6.45 29.59 -2.71
N CYS A 89 -6.49 28.64 -3.62
CA CYS A 89 -5.30 28.13 -4.29
C CYS A 89 -5.57 27.83 -5.77
N GLU A 90 -4.50 27.72 -6.55
CA GLU A 90 -4.56 27.35 -7.96
C GLU A 90 -3.98 25.94 -8.15
N GLY A 91 -4.44 25.26 -9.20
CA GLY A 91 -3.96 23.93 -9.53
C GLY A 91 -4.50 23.38 -10.84
N VAL A 92 -4.12 22.14 -11.12
CA VAL A 92 -4.46 21.44 -12.36
C VAL A 92 -5.17 20.13 -12.04
N ILE A 93 -6.29 19.86 -12.73
CA ILE A 93 -6.98 18.58 -12.64
C ILE A 93 -6.09 17.48 -13.23
N ARG A 94 -5.73 16.48 -12.41
CA ARG A 94 -4.85 15.38 -12.83
C ARG A 94 -5.61 14.12 -13.21
N TRP A 95 -6.79 13.92 -12.63
CA TRP A 95 -7.64 12.78 -12.93
C TRP A 95 -9.07 13.10 -12.50
N ALA A 96 -10.01 12.47 -13.19
CA ALA A 96 -11.44 12.52 -12.91
C ALA A 96 -12.01 11.11 -13.04
N GLN A 97 -12.86 10.70 -12.11
CA GLN A 97 -13.47 9.37 -12.11
C GLN A 97 -14.93 9.48 -11.62
N PRO A 98 -15.90 8.81 -12.27
CA PRO A 98 -17.25 8.71 -11.73
C PRO A 98 -17.23 8.12 -10.31
N ARG A 99 -17.93 8.76 -9.37
CA ARG A 99 -18.12 8.26 -8.00
C ARG A 99 -19.40 7.44 -7.92
N ASP A 100 -20.49 8.02 -8.41
CA ASP A 100 -21.82 7.45 -8.52
C ASP A 100 -22.52 8.04 -9.76
N HIS A 101 -23.86 7.92 -9.86
CA HIS A 101 -24.61 8.39 -11.04
C HIS A 101 -24.57 9.91 -11.23
N ASP A 102 -24.42 10.67 -10.13
CA ASP A 102 -24.61 12.12 -10.13
C ASP A 102 -23.36 12.88 -9.66
N SER A 103 -22.24 12.18 -9.45
CA SER A 103 -21.02 12.81 -8.95
C SER A 103 -19.73 12.18 -9.43
N TRP A 104 -18.68 13.01 -9.39
CA TRP A 104 -17.35 12.73 -9.87
C TRP A 104 -16.33 12.95 -8.75
N TRP A 105 -15.41 12.01 -8.61
CA TRP A 105 -14.16 12.23 -7.92
C TRP A 105 -13.20 13.00 -8.81
N ILE A 106 -12.77 14.17 -8.33
CA ILE A 106 -11.82 15.03 -9.02
C ILE A 106 -10.55 15.14 -8.18
N GLY A 107 -9.42 14.77 -8.78
CA GLY A 107 -8.09 14.95 -8.19
C GLY A 107 -7.42 16.20 -8.74
N CYS A 108 -7.16 17.17 -7.88
CA CYS A 108 -6.45 18.41 -8.21
C CYS A 108 -5.03 18.37 -7.62
N PHE A 109 -4.03 18.69 -8.45
CA PHE A 109 -2.67 18.96 -8.01
C PHE A 109 -2.49 20.46 -7.89
N LEU A 110 -2.02 20.94 -6.75
CA LEU A 110 -1.88 22.36 -6.46
C LEU A 110 -0.56 22.90 -7.00
N ASP A 111 -0.59 24.09 -7.57
CA ASP A 111 0.62 24.76 -8.07
C ASP A 111 1.55 25.18 -6.94
N GLN A 112 0.96 25.48 -5.78
CA GLN A 112 1.67 25.81 -4.55
C GLN A 112 1.35 24.79 -3.47
N LYS A 113 2.39 24.39 -2.72
CA LYS A 113 2.20 23.51 -1.58
C LYS A 113 1.46 24.24 -0.47
N LEU A 114 0.49 23.57 0.14
CA LEU A 114 -0.13 24.05 1.36
C LEU A 114 0.92 24.15 2.48
N GLU A 115 0.79 25.22 3.26
CA GLU A 115 1.55 25.40 4.47
C GLU A 115 1.14 24.36 5.53
N ASP A 116 2.08 23.99 6.40
CA ASP A 116 1.80 23.05 7.49
C ASP A 116 0.77 23.62 8.48
N SER A 117 0.69 24.95 8.59
CA SER A 117 -0.33 25.68 9.38
C SER A 117 -1.76 25.36 8.94
N VAL A 118 -2.01 25.24 7.62
CA VAL A 118 -3.33 24.90 7.06
C VAL A 118 -3.72 23.47 7.41
N ILE A 119 -2.78 22.52 7.25
CA ILE A 119 -3.00 21.12 7.61
C ILE A 119 -3.25 20.98 9.11
N GLU A 120 -2.51 21.73 9.93
CA GLU A 120 -2.69 21.75 11.38
C GLU A 120 -4.05 22.33 11.76
N ALA A 121 -4.48 23.45 11.16
CA ALA A 121 -5.78 24.05 11.42
C ALA A 121 -6.94 23.09 11.09
N LEU A 122 -6.87 22.41 9.95
CA LEU A 122 -7.85 21.38 9.57
C LEU A 122 -7.89 20.20 10.55
N ALA A 123 -6.73 19.80 11.09
CA ALA A 123 -6.64 18.71 12.04
C ALA A 123 -7.14 19.11 13.44
N GLN A 124 -6.82 20.32 13.90
CA GLN A 124 -7.30 20.88 15.16
C GLN A 124 -8.83 21.05 15.16
N ALA A 125 -9.39 21.41 14.01
CA ALA A 125 -10.83 21.46 13.82
C ALA A 125 -11.47 20.06 13.62
N ASP A 126 -10.73 18.95 13.72
CA ASP A 126 -11.23 17.59 13.48
C ASP A 126 -11.94 17.44 12.12
N VAL A 127 -11.43 18.12 11.09
CA VAL A 127 -11.93 18.05 9.71
C VAL A 127 -11.16 16.99 8.92
N ILE A 128 -9.87 16.81 9.22
CA ILE A 128 -9.04 15.77 8.62
C ILE A 128 -8.46 14.84 9.67
N ASN A 129 -8.35 13.56 9.32
CA ASN A 129 -7.66 12.58 10.13
C ASN A 129 -6.19 12.52 9.72
N ARG A 130 -5.29 12.99 10.60
CA ARG A 130 -3.84 12.88 10.39
C ARG A 130 -3.28 11.47 10.60
N ARG A 131 -4.09 10.55 11.13
CA ARG A 131 -3.65 9.18 11.44
C ARG A 131 -3.65 8.34 10.18
N SER A 132 -2.53 7.64 9.95
CA SER A 132 -2.40 6.63 8.89
C SER A 132 -3.22 5.37 9.17
N ASP A 133 -3.45 5.08 10.44
CA ASP A 133 -4.03 3.83 10.91
C ASP A 133 -5.32 4.08 11.67
N GLU A 134 -6.36 3.34 11.30
CA GLU A 134 -7.64 3.31 12.02
C GLU A 134 -7.44 2.83 13.46
N ARG A 135 -8.15 3.47 14.40
CA ARG A 135 -8.14 3.07 15.81
C ARG A 135 -9.40 2.29 16.12
N PHE A 136 -9.22 1.09 16.66
CA PHE A 136 -10.28 0.25 17.18
C PHE A 136 -10.49 0.59 18.65
N ALA A 137 -11.67 1.10 18.99
CA ALA A 137 -12.04 1.38 20.37
C ALA A 137 -12.28 0.07 21.12
N ILE A 138 -11.73 -0.06 22.32
CA ILE A 138 -11.92 -1.24 23.18
C ILE A 138 -11.79 -0.88 24.66
N ARG A 139 -12.17 -1.78 25.56
CA ARG A 139 -11.83 -1.73 26.98
C ARG A 139 -11.38 -3.10 27.45
N VAL A 140 -10.07 -3.32 27.55
CA VAL A 140 -9.47 -4.57 28.06
C VAL A 140 -8.54 -4.23 29.23
N ALA A 141 -8.67 -4.96 30.34
CA ALA A 141 -7.77 -4.82 31.48
C ALA A 141 -6.39 -5.42 31.17
N ALA A 142 -5.35 -4.77 31.65
CA ALA A 142 -3.96 -5.21 31.50
C ALA A 142 -3.12 -4.70 32.68
N GLU A 143 -1.88 -5.13 32.76
CA GLU A 143 -0.89 -4.56 33.66
C GLU A 143 0.21 -3.90 32.83
N ALA A 144 0.72 -2.75 33.27
CA ALA A 144 1.83 -2.06 32.66
C ALA A 144 2.98 -1.88 33.65
N LYS A 145 4.21 -1.93 33.13
CA LYS A 145 5.42 -1.67 33.90
C LYS A 145 6.35 -0.76 33.10
N GLY A 146 6.84 0.31 33.74
CA GLY A 146 7.87 1.16 33.15
C GLY A 146 9.23 0.47 33.13
N GLU A 147 10.09 0.81 32.17
CA GLU A 147 11.43 0.21 31.98
C GLU A 147 12.30 0.20 33.25
N LEU A 148 12.17 1.25 34.08
CA LEU A 148 12.93 1.41 35.33
C LEU A 148 12.11 1.13 36.59
N SER A 149 10.79 0.96 36.46
CA SER A 149 9.96 0.60 37.60
C SER A 149 10.03 -0.90 37.82
N GLY A 150 10.04 -1.35 39.07
CA GLY A 150 9.87 -2.75 39.43
C GLY A 150 8.40 -3.17 39.48
N GLU A 151 7.51 -2.19 39.64
CA GLU A 151 6.10 -2.35 40.00
C GLU A 151 5.21 -2.49 38.76
N LEU A 152 4.18 -3.32 38.89
CA LEU A 152 3.14 -3.51 37.88
C LEU A 152 1.94 -2.66 38.28
N VAL A 153 1.48 -1.85 37.34
CA VAL A 153 0.36 -0.93 37.51
C VAL A 153 -0.82 -1.46 36.71
N SER A 154 -2.00 -1.48 37.32
CA SER A 154 -3.23 -1.84 36.62
C SER A 154 -3.59 -0.77 35.60
N VAL A 155 -3.86 -1.17 34.35
CA VAL A 155 -4.22 -0.27 33.27
C VAL A 155 -5.39 -0.81 32.46
N LYS A 156 -6.03 0.07 31.69
CA LYS A 156 -7.07 -0.29 30.72
C LYS A 156 -6.62 0.11 29.33
N LEU A 157 -6.58 -0.83 28.41
CA LEU A 157 -6.44 -0.57 26.98
C LEU A 157 -7.75 0.05 26.46
N VAL A 158 -7.69 1.29 25.95
CA VAL A 158 -8.87 2.06 25.50
C VAL A 158 -9.04 2.04 23.99
N ASN A 159 -7.93 1.97 23.25
CA ASN A 159 -7.94 1.79 21.81
C ASN A 159 -6.58 1.30 21.32
N TYR A 160 -6.55 0.74 20.11
CA TYR A 160 -5.33 0.34 19.43
C TYR A 160 -5.44 0.55 17.92
N SER A 161 -4.30 0.71 17.24
CA SER A 161 -4.17 0.78 15.78
C SER A 161 -2.92 0.04 15.33
N GLY A 162 -2.62 0.01 14.03
CA GLY A 162 -1.37 -0.55 13.51
C GLY A 162 -0.10 0.13 14.04
N GLY A 163 -0.16 1.42 14.36
CA GLY A 163 0.99 2.20 14.83
C GLY A 163 1.20 2.20 16.35
N GLY A 164 0.17 1.89 17.14
CA GLY A 164 0.24 2.00 18.59
C GLY A 164 -1.06 1.73 19.32
N LEU A 165 -1.13 2.15 20.57
CA LEU A 165 -2.29 1.98 21.43
C LEU A 165 -2.41 3.09 22.48
N CYS A 166 -3.57 3.17 23.14
CA CYS A 166 -3.81 4.07 24.24
C CYS A 166 -4.18 3.27 25.48
N ILE A 167 -3.44 3.45 26.57
CA ILE A 167 -3.79 2.91 27.89
C ILE A 167 -4.28 4.03 28.81
N GLU A 168 -5.06 3.64 29.80
CA GLU A 168 -5.65 4.51 30.81
C GLU A 168 -5.37 3.92 32.20
N THR A 169 -4.94 4.75 33.15
CA THR A 169 -4.65 4.39 34.55
C THR A 169 -5.02 5.52 35.48
N ASP A 170 -5.34 5.24 36.74
CA ASP A 170 -5.48 6.22 37.81
C ASP A 170 -4.21 6.32 38.68
N ASP A 171 -3.23 5.45 38.46
CA ASP A 171 -1.99 5.41 39.22
C ASP A 171 -0.91 6.33 38.60
N PRO A 172 -0.48 7.39 39.32
CA PRO A 172 0.55 8.33 38.84
C PRO A 172 1.97 7.76 38.84
N SER A 173 2.21 6.58 39.42
CA SER A 173 3.52 5.93 39.42
C SER A 173 3.94 5.46 38.03
N LEU A 174 2.99 5.23 37.12
CA LEU A 174 3.26 4.83 35.76
C LEU A 174 3.81 6.01 34.95
N ASN A 175 5.14 6.14 34.95
CA ASN A 175 5.82 7.19 34.22
C ASN A 175 5.54 7.08 32.71
N ALA A 176 4.83 8.08 32.18
CA ALA A 176 4.54 8.18 30.75
C ALA A 176 5.74 8.60 29.90
N ASN A 177 6.95 8.72 30.45
CA ASN A 177 8.16 9.01 29.70
C ASN A 177 9.05 7.75 29.63
N GLY A 178 9.09 7.11 28.47
CA GLY A 178 10.02 6.02 28.19
C GLY A 178 9.36 4.77 27.60
N ARG A 179 10.01 3.62 27.82
CA ARG A 179 9.49 2.33 27.39
C ARG A 179 8.59 1.72 28.45
N LEU A 180 7.51 1.08 27.99
CA LEU A 180 6.56 0.36 28.81
C LEU A 180 6.51 -1.10 28.36
N LEU A 181 6.33 -2.01 29.30
CA LEU A 181 5.94 -3.39 29.04
C LEU A 181 4.47 -3.53 29.43
N LEU A 182 3.61 -3.82 28.45
CA LEU A 182 2.21 -4.13 28.66
C LEU A 182 2.04 -5.65 28.72
N ILE A 183 1.31 -6.13 29.73
CA ILE A 183 1.10 -7.54 30.03
C ILE A 183 -0.40 -7.81 30.07
N PHE A 184 -0.84 -8.81 29.31
CA PHE A 184 -2.21 -9.31 29.33
C PHE A 184 -2.25 -10.75 29.85
N ASN A 185 -3.37 -11.14 30.48
CA ASN A 185 -3.67 -12.50 30.91
C ASN A 185 -2.59 -13.13 31.81
N ARG A 186 -2.08 -12.36 32.78
CA ARG A 186 -0.96 -12.80 33.64
C ARG A 186 -1.22 -14.11 34.39
N ASP A 187 -2.47 -14.36 34.80
CA ASP A 187 -2.85 -15.55 35.56
C ASP A 187 -3.17 -16.77 34.68
N GLN A 188 -2.93 -16.67 33.37
CA GLN A 188 -3.17 -17.74 32.41
C GLN A 188 -1.86 -18.24 31.81
N ASP A 189 -1.86 -19.49 31.32
CA ASP A 189 -0.68 -20.11 30.67
C ASP A 189 -0.22 -19.38 29.39
N ASN A 190 -0.98 -18.38 28.93
CA ASN A 190 -0.72 -17.65 27.70
C ASN A 190 -0.55 -16.13 27.93
N GLU A 191 0.42 -15.78 28.77
CA GLU A 191 0.78 -14.38 29.03
C GLU A 191 1.25 -13.69 27.74
N THR A 192 0.55 -12.62 27.35
CA THR A 192 0.93 -11.83 26.18
C THR A 192 1.65 -10.57 26.60
N ARG A 193 2.90 -10.42 26.15
CA ARG A 193 3.77 -9.27 26.42
C ARG A 193 3.95 -8.39 25.19
N VAL A 194 3.75 -7.10 25.35
CA VAL A 194 3.91 -6.08 24.30
C VAL A 194 4.81 -4.96 24.78
N THR A 195 5.90 -4.72 24.06
CA THR A 195 6.83 -3.62 24.36
C THR A 195 6.44 -2.37 23.61
N LEU A 196 6.39 -1.26 24.34
CA LEU A 196 5.83 0.00 23.91
C LEU A 196 6.80 1.14 24.20
N ARG A 197 6.68 2.23 23.45
CA ARG A 197 7.26 3.53 23.78
C ARG A 197 6.13 4.52 23.99
N SER A 198 6.11 5.19 25.12
CA SER A 198 5.17 6.29 25.32
C SER A 198 5.52 7.47 24.40
N VAL A 199 4.49 8.07 23.79
CA VAL A 199 4.59 9.18 22.83
C VAL A 199 3.98 10.45 23.40
N TRP A 200 2.88 10.33 24.15
CA TRP A 200 2.22 11.44 24.82
C TRP A 200 1.48 10.95 26.06
N SER A 201 1.24 11.87 26.99
CA SER A 201 0.45 11.64 28.20
C SER A 201 -0.51 12.80 28.40
N GLU A 202 -1.72 12.50 28.85
CA GLU A 202 -2.73 13.49 29.21
C GLU A 202 -3.32 13.11 30.57
N GLN A 203 -3.36 14.05 31.51
CA GLN A 203 -3.99 13.86 32.81
C GLN A 203 -5.27 14.68 32.88
N GLY A 204 -6.39 14.03 33.22
CA GLY A 204 -7.70 14.69 33.35
C GLY A 204 -8.68 13.85 34.16
N ASN A 205 -9.51 14.50 34.98
CA ASN A 205 -10.55 13.85 35.79
C ASN A 205 -10.04 12.71 36.69
N GLY A 206 -8.83 12.85 37.25
CA GLY A 206 -8.22 11.82 38.11
C GLY A 206 -7.70 10.59 37.35
N VAL A 207 -7.63 10.67 36.02
CA VAL A 207 -7.20 9.58 35.14
C VAL A 207 -6.06 10.07 34.26
N ILE A 208 -5.11 9.19 33.98
CA ILE A 208 -3.95 9.41 33.12
C ILE A 208 -4.13 8.54 31.87
N ARG A 209 -4.11 9.17 30.71
CA ARG A 209 -4.08 8.50 29.40
C ARG A 209 -2.71 8.59 28.80
N ILE A 210 -2.20 7.45 28.34
CA ILE A 210 -0.86 7.33 27.77
C ILE A 210 -0.98 6.74 26.38
N GLY A 211 -0.63 7.55 25.38
CA GLY A 211 -0.51 7.09 24.00
C GLY A 211 0.85 6.48 23.74
N CYS A 212 0.85 5.24 23.27
CA CYS A 212 2.05 4.44 23.07
C CYS A 212 2.21 4.03 21.60
N SER A 213 3.44 3.90 21.12
CA SER A 213 3.78 3.23 19.86
C SER A 213 4.43 1.87 20.12
N TYR A 214 4.26 0.93 19.20
CA TYR A 214 4.90 -0.38 19.31
C TYR A 214 6.41 -0.26 19.06
N LEU A 215 7.19 -0.98 19.86
CA LEU A 215 8.63 -1.13 19.60
C LEU A 215 8.94 -2.33 18.69
N SER A 216 8.04 -3.32 18.63
CA SER A 216 8.20 -4.51 17.80
C SER A 216 7.23 -4.50 16.61
N ASN A 217 7.67 -5.08 15.49
CA ASN A 217 6.86 -5.20 14.27
C ASN A 217 5.61 -6.11 14.45
N ASN A 218 5.59 -6.93 15.50
CA ASN A 218 4.47 -7.81 15.83
C ASN A 218 3.60 -7.30 16.99
N GLY A 219 3.85 -6.08 17.50
CA GLY A 219 3.12 -5.53 18.63
C GLY A 219 1.62 -5.44 18.38
N PHE A 220 1.23 -4.97 17.19
CA PHE A 220 -0.17 -4.90 16.77
C PHE A 220 -0.87 -6.26 16.77
N GLU A 221 -0.28 -7.27 16.12
CA GLU A 221 -0.91 -8.61 16.02
C GLU A 221 -1.00 -9.30 17.39
N ARG A 222 -0.06 -9.04 18.32
CA ARG A 222 -0.13 -9.52 19.70
C ARG A 222 -1.26 -8.88 20.51
N VAL A 223 -1.45 -7.56 20.39
CA VAL A 223 -2.60 -6.90 21.04
C VAL A 223 -3.89 -7.43 20.44
N ARG A 224 -3.94 -7.56 19.12
CA ARG A 224 -5.12 -8.05 18.41
C ARG A 224 -5.51 -9.46 18.82
N SER A 225 -4.58 -10.38 18.99
CA SER A 225 -4.90 -11.76 19.43
C SER A 225 -5.50 -11.84 20.83
N VAL A 226 -5.18 -10.87 21.70
CA VAL A 226 -5.79 -10.77 23.04
C VAL A 226 -7.19 -10.16 22.96
N VAL A 227 -7.34 -9.14 22.11
CA VAL A 227 -8.54 -8.31 21.99
C VAL A 227 -9.65 -9.00 21.19
N GLU A 228 -9.30 -9.75 20.14
CA GLU A 228 -10.22 -10.44 19.24
C GLU A 228 -9.96 -11.96 19.21
N PRO A 229 -10.07 -12.69 20.34
CA PRO A 229 -9.71 -14.11 20.39
C PRO A 229 -10.56 -14.96 19.43
N ASP A 230 -11.86 -14.66 19.31
CA ASP A 230 -12.79 -15.42 18.46
C ASP A 230 -12.65 -15.12 16.96
N ARG A 231 -11.91 -14.07 16.61
CA ARG A 231 -11.67 -13.70 15.20
C ARG A 231 -10.46 -14.41 14.60
N GLN A 232 -9.79 -15.23 15.40
CA GLN A 232 -8.52 -15.84 15.04
C GLN A 232 -8.68 -17.06 14.11
N ASP A 233 -9.91 -17.60 13.96
CA ASP A 233 -10.20 -18.77 13.12
C ASP A 233 -11.54 -18.67 12.36
N ASP A 234 -11.81 -17.55 11.68
CA ASP A 234 -12.59 -17.68 10.45
C ASP A 234 -11.57 -17.82 9.30
N PRO A 235 -11.23 -19.06 8.88
CA PRO A 235 -10.36 -19.30 7.74
C PRO A 235 -11.14 -18.92 6.49
N ASN A 236 -11.49 -17.64 6.34
CA ASN A 236 -11.97 -17.15 5.08
C ASN A 236 -10.71 -17.02 4.18
N PRO A 237 -10.47 -17.97 3.27
CA PRO A 237 -9.27 -17.97 2.44
C PRO A 237 -9.14 -16.65 1.67
N MET A 238 -10.26 -15.98 1.36
CA MET A 238 -10.27 -14.68 0.69
C MET A 238 -9.53 -13.57 1.44
N ALA A 239 -9.58 -13.52 2.77
CA ALA A 239 -8.89 -12.49 3.55
C ALA A 239 -7.36 -12.73 3.59
N GLN A 240 -6.94 -14.00 3.64
CA GLN A 240 -5.54 -14.38 3.49
C GLN A 240 -5.04 -14.10 2.06
N PHE A 241 -5.86 -14.36 1.04
CA PHE A 241 -5.57 -13.99 -0.36
C PHE A 241 -5.44 -12.46 -0.54
N ALA A 242 -6.26 -11.65 0.16
CA ALA A 242 -6.18 -10.19 0.08
C ALA A 242 -4.90 -9.62 0.71
N ARG A 243 -4.42 -10.18 1.84
CA ARG A 243 -3.10 -9.85 2.40
C ARG A 243 -1.96 -10.35 1.50
N ALA A 244 -2.13 -11.49 0.82
CA ALA A 244 -1.16 -12.00 -0.14
C ALA A 244 -1.09 -11.19 -1.45
N LYS A 245 -2.14 -10.44 -1.84
CA LYS A 245 -2.20 -9.68 -3.12
C LYS A 245 -1.06 -8.67 -3.32
N ARG A 246 -0.43 -8.14 -2.25
CA ARG A 246 0.75 -7.27 -2.40
C ARG A 246 2.01 -8.01 -2.89
N GLY A 247 2.10 -9.32 -2.71
CA GLY A 247 3.15 -10.17 -3.29
C GLY A 247 2.68 -11.02 -4.49
N PHE A 248 1.38 -11.33 -4.55
CA PHE A 248 0.79 -12.17 -5.59
C PHE A 248 0.75 -11.50 -6.96
N SER A 249 0.58 -10.17 -7.01
CA SER A 249 0.63 -9.42 -8.27
C SER A 249 1.97 -9.63 -8.98
N THR A 250 3.07 -9.55 -8.23
CA THR A 250 4.41 -9.75 -8.79
C THR A 250 4.60 -11.18 -9.28
N ILE A 251 4.13 -12.19 -8.52
CA ILE A 251 4.22 -13.60 -8.91
C ILE A 251 3.41 -13.90 -10.18
N ILE A 252 2.19 -13.35 -10.30
CA ILE A 252 1.36 -13.50 -11.50
C ILE A 252 2.04 -12.84 -12.71
N VAL A 253 2.57 -11.63 -12.54
CA VAL A 253 3.32 -10.95 -13.62
C VAL A 253 4.52 -11.80 -14.06
N TYR A 254 5.30 -12.36 -13.12
CA TYR A 254 6.40 -13.27 -13.47
C TYR A 254 5.93 -14.54 -14.16
N ALA A 255 4.81 -15.14 -13.74
CA ALA A 255 4.26 -16.34 -14.35
C ALA A 255 3.77 -16.08 -15.78
N VAL A 256 3.09 -14.96 -16.03
CA VAL A 256 2.63 -14.55 -17.36
C VAL A 256 3.81 -14.27 -18.29
N VAL A 257 4.83 -13.54 -17.80
CA VAL A 257 6.06 -13.29 -18.57
C VAL A 257 6.77 -14.61 -18.90
N MET A 258 6.88 -15.54 -17.94
CA MET A 258 7.43 -16.88 -18.18
C MET A 258 6.67 -17.64 -19.27
N LEU A 259 5.34 -17.71 -19.16
CA LEU A 259 4.50 -18.39 -20.15
C LEU A 259 4.63 -17.78 -21.55
N ALA A 260 4.62 -16.45 -21.65
CA ALA A 260 4.82 -15.75 -22.92
C ALA A 260 6.21 -16.04 -23.52
N THR A 261 7.27 -16.06 -22.69
CA THR A 261 8.61 -16.41 -23.17
C THR A 261 8.73 -17.85 -23.64
N LEU A 262 8.04 -18.80 -22.99
CA LEU A 262 8.01 -20.20 -23.42
C LEU A 262 7.29 -20.37 -24.76
N GLN A 263 6.12 -19.73 -24.91
CA GLN A 263 5.39 -19.74 -26.19
C GLN A 263 6.20 -19.11 -27.33
N LEU A 264 6.95 -18.04 -27.05
CA LEU A 264 7.85 -17.43 -28.03
C LEU A 264 8.98 -18.38 -28.45
N VAL A 265 9.56 -19.12 -27.50
CA VAL A 265 10.60 -20.13 -27.79
C VAL A 265 10.06 -21.24 -28.66
N ASP A 266 8.87 -21.76 -28.35
CA ASP A 266 8.23 -22.83 -29.13
C ASP A 266 7.92 -22.34 -30.55
N PHE A 267 7.35 -21.13 -30.69
CA PHE A 267 7.08 -20.52 -31.98
C PHE A 267 8.36 -20.31 -32.80
N CYS A 268 9.43 -19.79 -32.20
CA CYS A 268 10.71 -19.61 -32.88
C CYS A 268 11.37 -20.93 -33.27
N SER A 269 11.19 -21.98 -32.47
CA SER A 269 11.71 -23.33 -32.78
C SER A 269 11.05 -23.94 -34.00
N PHE A 270 9.76 -23.68 -34.18
CA PHE A 270 8.98 -24.14 -35.33
C PHE A 270 9.28 -23.30 -36.58
N ALA A 271 9.29 -21.98 -36.45
CA ALA A 271 9.44 -21.08 -37.60
C ALA A 271 10.90 -20.95 -38.10
N PHE A 272 11.90 -21.11 -37.22
CA PHE A 272 13.31 -20.84 -37.52
C PHE A 272 14.26 -21.91 -36.94
N PRO A 273 14.23 -23.16 -37.45
CA PRO A 273 14.99 -24.26 -36.89
C PRO A 273 16.51 -24.01 -36.85
N ASN A 274 17.06 -23.30 -37.85
CA ASN A 274 18.49 -22.99 -37.93
C ASN A 274 18.95 -21.85 -36.99
N GLN A 275 18.02 -21.06 -36.41
CA GLN A 275 18.34 -19.97 -35.47
C GLN A 275 18.00 -20.31 -34.00
N TYR A 276 17.39 -21.47 -33.76
CA TYR A 276 16.95 -21.92 -32.43
C TYR A 276 18.07 -21.88 -31.36
N GLN A 277 19.31 -22.23 -31.74
CA GLN A 277 20.45 -22.24 -30.81
C GLN A 277 20.80 -20.84 -30.28
N VAL A 278 20.55 -19.79 -31.08
CA VAL A 278 20.79 -18.40 -30.68
C VAL A 278 19.70 -17.93 -29.70
N VAL A 279 18.43 -18.19 -30.02
CA VAL A 279 17.28 -17.85 -29.17
C VAL A 279 17.36 -18.55 -27.80
N ARG A 280 17.74 -19.83 -27.77
CA ARG A 280 17.89 -20.60 -26.53
C ARG A 280 18.96 -20.03 -25.59
N ARG A 281 20.09 -19.57 -26.12
CA ARG A 281 21.16 -18.92 -25.32
C ARG A 281 20.70 -17.60 -24.72
N THR A 282 19.95 -16.80 -25.47
CA THR A 282 19.42 -15.51 -25.00
C THR A 282 18.41 -15.71 -23.87
N VAL A 283 17.46 -16.63 -24.01
CA VAL A 283 16.43 -16.91 -22.98
C VAL A 283 17.05 -17.47 -21.70
N THR A 284 18.07 -18.32 -21.80
CA THR A 284 18.77 -18.87 -20.63
C THR A 284 19.51 -17.78 -19.84
N THR A 285 20.09 -16.79 -20.54
CA THR A 285 20.78 -15.65 -19.91
C THR A 285 19.80 -14.74 -19.16
N VAL A 286 18.61 -14.52 -19.72
CA VAL A 286 17.58 -13.63 -19.14
C VAL A 286 16.83 -14.27 -17.97
N THR A 287 16.67 -15.60 -17.94
CA THR A 287 15.92 -16.31 -16.90
C THR A 287 16.74 -16.69 -15.65
N ARG A 288 18.08 -16.68 -15.76
CA ARG A 288 18.99 -17.04 -14.66
C ARG A 288 18.89 -16.16 -13.40
N PRO A 289 18.73 -14.82 -13.49
CA PRO A 289 18.55 -13.97 -12.33
C PRO A 289 17.25 -14.27 -11.56
N VAL A 290 16.17 -14.60 -12.29
CA VAL A 290 14.85 -14.89 -11.71
C VAL A 290 14.88 -16.16 -10.84
N GLN A 291 15.66 -17.18 -11.24
CA GLN A 291 15.83 -18.39 -10.43
C GLN A 291 16.62 -18.16 -9.12
N GLN A 292 17.43 -17.10 -9.04
CA GLN A 292 18.18 -16.78 -7.82
C GLN A 292 17.33 -15.99 -6.82
N THR A 293 16.31 -15.26 -7.28
CA THR A 293 15.46 -14.43 -6.43
C THR A 293 14.27 -15.19 -5.83
N VAL A 294 13.79 -16.23 -6.51
CA VAL A 294 12.62 -17.01 -6.08
C VAL A 294 13.10 -18.32 -5.45
N GLY A 295 12.95 -18.45 -4.13
CA GLY A 295 13.55 -19.53 -3.34
C GLY A 295 13.30 -20.98 -3.83
N LYS A 296 14.08 -21.92 -3.25
CA LYS A 296 14.15 -23.36 -3.61
C LYS A 296 12.86 -24.04 -4.10
N PRO A 297 11.68 -23.91 -3.46
CA PRO A 297 10.50 -24.69 -3.88
C PRO A 297 10.01 -24.37 -5.30
N LEU A 298 10.20 -23.15 -5.83
CA LEU A 298 9.78 -22.84 -7.20
C LEU A 298 10.78 -23.35 -8.25
N SER A 299 12.05 -23.45 -7.89
CA SER A 299 13.12 -23.91 -8.78
C SER A 299 12.98 -25.39 -9.17
N ASP A 300 12.40 -26.21 -8.29
CA ASP A 300 12.19 -27.64 -8.55
C ASP A 300 10.98 -27.90 -9.46
N GLY A 301 9.96 -27.04 -9.40
CA GLY A 301 8.85 -27.04 -10.36
C GLY A 301 9.32 -26.71 -11.78
N LEU A 302 10.17 -25.68 -11.91
CA LEU A 302 10.76 -25.25 -13.18
C LEU A 302 11.67 -26.31 -13.83
N LYS A 303 12.47 -27.02 -13.02
CA LYS A 303 13.30 -28.14 -13.50
C LYS A 303 12.46 -29.32 -14.02
N LYS A 304 11.27 -29.56 -13.45
CA LYS A 304 10.35 -30.59 -13.94
C LYS A 304 9.75 -30.22 -15.30
N CYS A 305 9.32 -28.98 -15.50
CA CYS A 305 8.77 -28.55 -16.79
C CYS A 305 9.81 -28.59 -17.93
N LEU A 306 11.06 -28.21 -17.66
CA LEU A 306 12.13 -28.24 -18.66
C LEU A 306 12.54 -29.68 -19.09
N LYS A 307 12.22 -30.72 -18.30
CA LYS A 307 12.45 -32.11 -18.71
C LYS A 307 11.47 -32.60 -19.77
N PHE A 308 10.30 -31.96 -19.93
CA PHE A 308 9.30 -32.35 -20.92
C PHE A 308 9.57 -31.82 -22.34
N VAL A 309 10.56 -30.94 -22.51
CA VAL A 309 10.91 -30.33 -23.81
C VAL A 309 12.12 -31.01 -24.47
N ARG A 310 12.34 -32.31 -24.25
CA ARG A 310 13.29 -33.08 -25.06
C ARG A 310 12.54 -33.66 -26.25
N PRO A 311 12.93 -33.36 -27.50
CA PRO A 311 12.40 -34.08 -28.64
C PRO A 311 12.81 -35.55 -28.53
N ALA A 312 11.85 -36.45 -28.78
CA ALA A 312 12.12 -37.88 -28.93
C ALA A 312 13.17 -38.06 -30.04
N ALA A 313 14.30 -38.66 -29.70
CA ALA A 313 15.25 -39.12 -30.70
C ALA A 313 14.57 -40.25 -31.47
N THR A 314 14.42 -40.07 -32.78
CA THR A 314 14.07 -41.14 -33.71
C THR A 314 15.27 -42.06 -33.85
N ASP A 315 15.23 -43.20 -33.17
CA ASP A 315 16.05 -44.36 -33.51
C ASP A 315 15.50 -44.92 -34.84
N ASN A 316 16.23 -44.70 -35.93
CA ASN A 316 16.05 -45.45 -37.17
C ASN A 316 17.22 -46.41 -37.31
N ASP A 317 16.99 -47.64 -36.84
CA ASP A 317 17.74 -48.82 -37.23
C ASP A 317 17.62 -49.01 -38.75
N ALA A 318 18.75 -48.99 -39.44
CA ALA A 318 18.87 -49.47 -40.80
C ALA A 318 19.37 -50.91 -40.74
N ASP A 319 18.49 -51.88 -40.95
CA ASP A 319 18.87 -53.25 -41.22
C ASP A 319 17.90 -53.92 -42.20
N ALA A 320 18.49 -54.74 -43.08
CA ALA A 320 17.92 -55.61 -44.10
C ALA A 320 17.49 -54.99 -45.45
N MET A 321 18.29 -55.26 -46.50
CA MET A 321 17.80 -56.18 -47.53
C MET A 321 18.96 -56.80 -48.33
N ASP A 322 19.13 -58.08 -48.07
CA ASP A 322 19.72 -59.11 -48.90
C ASP A 322 19.02 -59.15 -50.28
N ARG A 323 19.80 -59.34 -51.36
CA ARG A 323 19.33 -59.59 -52.72
C ARG A 323 20.11 -60.78 -53.26
N ASP A 324 19.44 -61.91 -53.32
CA ASP A 324 19.87 -63.07 -54.10
C ASP A 324 19.21 -63.08 -55.49
N ALA A 325 20.03 -63.48 -56.48
CA ALA A 325 19.74 -64.13 -57.77
C ALA A 325 18.97 -63.35 -58.86
N VAL A 326 19.67 -62.91 -59.93
CA VAL A 326 19.97 -63.65 -61.19
C VAL A 326 21.27 -63.11 -61.78
#